data_AF-A0A061S375-F1
#
_entry.id   AF-A0A061S375-F1
#
_cell.length_a   1.000
_cell.length_b   1.000
_cell.length_c   1.000
_cell.angle_alpha   90.00
_cell.angle_beta   90.00
_cell.angle_gamma   90.00
#
_symmetry.space_group_name_H-M   'P 1'
#
loop_
_entity.id
_entity.type
_entity.pdbx_description
1 polymer ?
#
loop_
_entity_poly.entity_id
_entity_poly.type
_entity_poly.pdbx_seq_one_letter_code
_entity_poly.pdbx_strand_id
1 'polypeptide(L)'
;MAGRPESLAGTCGDSNPDSVCQLFVNTSLYAPIYMDIGPGWEQTFSRGTQWFTFVLSVLMTGWFFYNLYTGHCGWEVIYVTIVEFIKIVVEIFFEYDTPCMVYSVFGPVTPWLRYIEWLLTCPVILIHLSNLTGLDEEYSARTMHLLTADQGTICFGVTAALSPNGWIKILCFVIGLSFGVDTFYTASMVYVEAFHQVPKGLCRRLVKYLASLFFCSWLMFPILFLAGPEGTGFLTWSGSTISHTIADLLSKNIWGLVAHFLQVKIREHIILNGDIRTKVEKTVAGHTFEVEGFRDADDADGGEAEVNKESKLDRRASFQMIAARLQKNGQEVKLTGGEEDDEGKPAVAPEGAPMTPGAAPQIGAFGGMPNGMPSMMPGGGMPMDPQSMQMMQMMQMMQQQQQMQQQQQQQQQGAQSPPSPQGGANMMSPPQQQQQPPPPQQPPPPMGNMMGGMQMPYQQMGGQDMMGGFQAPGMGGQPWMPAAQQMGMGPAGQFGMGPGGGMDASGQMSPGQMSPGQMSPGGPMSPGGPMYGQPQHWGMQ
;
A
#
# COMPACT_ATOMS: atom_id res chain seq x y z
N MET A 1 -50.03 -38.35 -0.75
CA MET A 1 -50.40 -37.13 0.01
C MET A 1 -49.33 -36.06 -0.21
N ALA A 2 -49.29 -35.50 -1.42
CA ALA A 2 -48.47 -34.33 -1.74
C ALA A 2 -49.45 -33.26 -2.22
N GLY A 3 -49.84 -32.37 -1.30
CA GLY A 3 -50.71 -31.24 -1.61
C GLY A 3 -49.93 -30.24 -2.47
N ARG A 4 -50.46 -29.91 -3.64
CA ARG A 4 -50.02 -28.75 -4.40
C ARG A 4 -50.32 -27.51 -3.54
N PRO A 5 -49.36 -26.59 -3.33
CA PRO A 5 -49.70 -25.30 -2.76
C PRO A 5 -50.65 -24.59 -3.74
N GLU A 6 -51.89 -24.39 -3.29
CA GLU A 6 -52.85 -23.55 -3.98
C GLU A 6 -52.31 -22.12 -4.10
N SER A 7 -52.64 -21.51 -5.22
CA SER A 7 -52.20 -20.20 -5.68
C SER A 7 -52.43 -19.09 -4.65
N LEU A 8 -51.36 -18.63 -4.01
CA LEU A 8 -51.24 -17.27 -3.45
C LEU A 8 -51.04 -16.24 -4.59
N ALA A 9 -51.87 -16.33 -5.63
CA ALA A 9 -52.02 -15.26 -6.62
C ALA A 9 -52.96 -14.21 -6.01
N GLY A 10 -52.50 -13.55 -4.96
CA GLY A 10 -53.15 -12.35 -4.44
C GLY A 10 -53.12 -11.28 -5.53
N THR A 11 -54.29 -10.90 -6.01
CA THR A 11 -54.48 -9.88 -7.04
C THR A 11 -53.98 -8.53 -6.55
N CYS A 12 -52.72 -8.20 -6.80
CA CYS A 12 -52.30 -6.82 -6.88
C CYS A 12 -52.98 -6.21 -8.10
N GLY A 13 -54.03 -5.43 -7.87
CA GLY A 13 -54.72 -4.69 -8.91
C GLY A 13 -53.80 -3.63 -9.49
N ASP A 14 -53.30 -3.89 -10.69
CA ASP A 14 -52.33 -3.12 -11.50
C ASP A 14 -52.77 -1.69 -11.92
N SER A 15 -53.57 -0.96 -11.13
CA SER A 15 -54.07 0.34 -11.57
C SER A 15 -53.37 1.56 -10.96
N ASN A 16 -52.46 1.40 -9.99
CA ASN A 16 -51.70 2.54 -9.45
C ASN A 16 -50.19 2.36 -9.64
N PRO A 17 -49.52 3.16 -10.50
CA PRO A 17 -48.06 3.14 -10.61
C PRO A 17 -47.34 3.50 -9.31
N ASP A 18 -48.05 4.06 -8.32
CA ASP A 18 -47.51 4.39 -7.00
C ASP A 18 -47.42 3.16 -6.07
N SER A 19 -48.04 2.03 -6.43
CA SER A 19 -47.99 0.80 -5.62
C SER A 19 -47.03 -0.22 -6.22
N VAL A 20 -45.91 -0.47 -5.53
CA VAL A 20 -45.00 -1.57 -5.85
C VAL A 20 -45.43 -2.81 -5.07
N CYS A 21 -46.06 -3.76 -5.76
CA CYS A 21 -46.33 -5.07 -5.20
C CYS A 21 -45.14 -6.01 -5.47
N GLN A 22 -44.54 -6.57 -4.42
CA GLN A 22 -43.50 -7.58 -4.56
C GLN A 22 -43.86 -8.85 -3.77
N LEU A 23 -43.43 -9.99 -4.32
CA LEU A 23 -43.60 -11.30 -3.73
C LEU A 23 -42.82 -11.34 -2.41
N PHE A 24 -43.50 -11.68 -1.30
CA PHE A 24 -42.87 -11.87 0.01
C PHE A 24 -41.97 -13.11 -0.01
N VAL A 25 -40.77 -12.94 -0.52
CA VAL A 25 -39.63 -13.84 -0.30
C VAL A 25 -38.82 -13.20 0.83
N ASN A 26 -38.31 -14.01 1.76
CA ASN A 26 -37.65 -13.58 3.00
C ASN A 26 -36.26 -12.90 2.78
N THR A 27 -36.08 -12.29 1.61
CA THR A 27 -34.94 -11.48 1.20
C THR A 27 -35.18 -10.04 1.64
N SER A 28 -34.16 -9.38 2.21
CA SER A 28 -34.27 -7.97 2.61
C SER A 28 -34.62 -7.11 1.38
N LEU A 29 -35.86 -6.62 1.35
CA LEU A 29 -36.44 -5.92 0.22
C LEU A 29 -36.09 -4.43 0.29
N TYR A 30 -35.07 -4.05 -0.46
CA TYR A 30 -34.90 -2.68 -0.91
C TYR A 30 -35.35 -2.64 -2.37
N ALA A 31 -35.99 -1.54 -2.80
CA ALA A 31 -36.29 -1.33 -4.22
C ALA A 31 -35.03 -1.70 -5.02
N PRO A 32 -35.14 -2.53 -6.07
CA PRO A 32 -33.98 -3.10 -6.75
C PRO A 32 -32.99 -1.97 -7.03
N ILE A 33 -31.84 -2.03 -6.35
CA ILE A 33 -30.77 -1.06 -6.54
C ILE A 33 -30.22 -1.37 -7.93
N TYR A 34 -30.84 -0.75 -8.94
CA TYR A 34 -30.35 -0.81 -10.31
C TYR A 34 -29.07 0.00 -10.36
N MET A 35 -27.97 -0.71 -10.20
CA MET A 35 -26.64 -0.14 -10.33
C MET A 35 -26.33 0.01 -11.81
N ASP A 36 -26.14 1.24 -12.27
CA ASP A 36 -25.60 1.49 -13.62
C ASP A 36 -24.10 1.20 -13.61
N ILE A 37 -23.75 -0.03 -13.97
CA ILE A 37 -22.36 -0.48 -14.04
C ILE A 37 -21.58 0.29 -15.11
N GLY A 38 -22.27 0.86 -16.10
CA GLY A 38 -21.70 1.51 -17.28
C GLY A 38 -21.86 0.68 -18.56
N PRO A 39 -21.58 1.27 -19.73
CA PRO A 39 -21.69 0.59 -21.02
C PRO A 39 -20.74 -0.62 -21.15
N GLY A 40 -21.12 -1.59 -21.97
CA GLY A 40 -20.37 -2.86 -22.09
C GLY A 40 -18.91 -2.74 -22.51
N TRP A 41 -18.53 -1.69 -23.26
CA TRP A 41 -17.12 -1.44 -23.60
C TRP A 41 -16.30 -1.01 -22.38
N GLU A 42 -16.89 -0.24 -21.46
CA GLU A 42 -16.25 0.23 -20.24
C GLU A 42 -16.08 -0.94 -19.26
N GLN A 43 -17.09 -1.81 -19.15
CA GLN A 43 -16.98 -3.07 -18.41
C GLN A 43 -15.86 -3.95 -18.96
N THR A 44 -15.78 -4.10 -20.29
CA THR A 44 -14.73 -4.90 -20.94
C THR A 44 -13.35 -4.33 -20.66
N PHE A 45 -13.21 -3.00 -20.71
CA PHE A 45 -11.95 -2.33 -20.41
C PHE A 45 -11.57 -2.47 -18.93
N SER A 46 -12.54 -2.32 -18.02
CA SER A 46 -12.37 -2.56 -16.57
C SER A 46 -11.82 -3.96 -16.30
N ARG A 47 -12.45 -4.99 -16.85
CA ARG A 47 -11.94 -6.37 -16.76
C ARG A 47 -10.54 -6.51 -17.34
N GLY A 48 -10.28 -5.89 -18.48
CA GLY A 48 -8.94 -5.85 -19.09
C GLY A 48 -7.88 -5.25 -18.18
N THR A 49 -8.18 -4.11 -17.53
CA THR A 49 -7.28 -3.46 -16.58
C THR A 49 -7.07 -4.29 -15.32
N GLN A 50 -8.11 -4.93 -14.78
CA GLN A 50 -8.01 -5.84 -13.63
C GLN A 50 -7.07 -7.02 -13.93
N TRP A 51 -7.23 -7.68 -15.08
CA TRP A 51 -6.36 -8.79 -15.48
C TRP A 51 -4.92 -8.34 -15.75
N PHE A 52 -4.73 -7.16 -16.33
CA PHE A 52 -3.40 -6.59 -16.52
C PHE A 52 -2.71 -6.36 -15.17
N THR A 53 -3.38 -5.71 -14.22
CA THR A 53 -2.84 -5.46 -12.88
C THR A 53 -2.62 -6.77 -12.13
N PHE A 54 -3.50 -7.77 -12.28
CA PHE A 54 -3.29 -9.11 -11.73
C PHE A 54 -1.96 -9.73 -12.18
N VAL A 55 -1.72 -9.78 -13.50
CA VAL A 55 -0.48 -10.36 -14.05
C VAL A 55 0.74 -9.58 -13.56
N LEU A 56 0.67 -8.26 -13.58
CA LEU A 56 1.75 -7.40 -13.11
C LEU A 56 2.04 -7.60 -11.62
N SER A 57 1.00 -7.67 -10.78
CA SER A 57 1.14 -7.94 -9.35
C SER A 57 1.70 -9.32 -9.06
N VAL A 58 1.35 -10.36 -9.83
CA VAL A 58 1.97 -11.70 -9.71
C VAL A 58 3.47 -11.64 -10.03
N LEU A 59 3.84 -11.00 -11.14
CA LEU A 59 5.25 -10.88 -11.55
C LEU A 59 6.06 -10.10 -10.52
N MET A 60 5.51 -8.98 -10.03
CA MET A 60 6.16 -8.15 -9.01
C MET A 60 6.27 -8.87 -7.67
N THR A 61 5.22 -9.57 -7.23
CA THR A 61 5.24 -10.37 -6.01
C THR A 61 6.33 -11.43 -6.11
N GLY A 62 6.39 -12.19 -7.21
CA GLY A 62 7.45 -13.17 -7.43
C GLY A 62 8.85 -12.56 -7.42
N TRP A 63 9.02 -11.39 -8.03
CA TRP A 63 10.28 -10.65 -8.01
C TRP A 63 10.66 -10.17 -6.61
N PHE A 64 9.72 -9.65 -5.82
CA PHE A 64 9.98 -9.22 -4.44
C PHE A 64 10.27 -10.39 -3.51
N PHE A 65 9.60 -11.53 -3.68
CA PHE A 65 9.94 -12.76 -2.94
C PHE A 65 11.35 -13.25 -3.25
N TYR A 66 11.76 -13.18 -4.52
CA TYR A 66 13.15 -13.47 -4.89
C TYR A 66 14.12 -12.50 -4.20
N ASN A 67 13.83 -11.19 -4.21
CA ASN A 67 14.67 -10.21 -3.54
C ASN A 67 14.62 -10.29 -2.00
N LEU A 68 13.53 -10.79 -1.42
CA LEU A 68 13.44 -11.09 0.02
C LEU A 68 14.37 -12.24 0.38
N TYR A 69 14.35 -13.31 -0.43
CA TYR A 69 15.23 -14.45 -0.25
C TYR A 69 16.71 -14.05 -0.34
N THR A 70 17.04 -13.09 -1.21
CA THR A 70 18.39 -12.50 -1.29
C THR A 70 18.61 -11.34 -0.30
N GLY A 71 17.70 -11.09 0.64
CA GLY A 71 17.82 -10.06 1.67
C GLY A 71 17.86 -8.61 1.17
N HIS A 72 17.43 -8.31 -0.06
CA HIS A 72 17.48 -6.95 -0.63
C HIS A 72 16.18 -6.16 -0.42
N CYS A 73 15.08 -6.84 -0.12
CA CYS A 73 13.74 -6.23 -0.06
C CYS A 73 13.28 -5.97 1.38
N GLY A 74 12.73 -4.78 1.62
CA GLY A 74 11.95 -4.48 2.82
C GLY A 74 10.62 -5.25 2.85
N TRP A 75 10.08 -5.46 4.04
CA TRP A 75 8.82 -6.17 4.23
C TRP A 75 7.62 -5.36 3.75
N GLU A 76 7.75 -4.04 3.70
CA GLU A 76 6.69 -3.08 3.37
C GLU A 76 6.16 -3.34 1.96
N VAL A 77 7.06 -3.43 0.98
CA VAL A 77 6.70 -3.63 -0.43
C VAL A 77 6.09 -5.02 -0.66
N ILE A 78 6.58 -6.02 0.06
CA ILE A 78 6.07 -7.40 -0.01
C ILE A 78 4.66 -7.45 0.55
N TYR A 79 4.44 -6.84 1.71
CA TYR A 79 3.13 -6.76 2.33
C TYR A 79 2.12 -6.10 1.38
N VAL A 80 2.46 -4.92 0.84
CA VAL A 80 1.57 -4.18 -0.07
C VAL A 80 1.26 -4.98 -1.33
N THR A 81 2.26 -5.62 -1.95
CA THR A 81 2.04 -6.43 -3.15
C THR A 81 1.21 -7.69 -2.90
N ILE A 82 1.34 -8.33 -1.73
CA ILE A 82 0.49 -9.47 -1.33
C ILE A 82 -0.96 -9.02 -1.14
N VAL A 83 -1.19 -7.92 -0.42
CA VAL A 83 -2.54 -7.38 -0.21
C VAL A 83 -3.17 -7.01 -1.55
N GLU A 84 -2.42 -6.34 -2.43
CA GLU A 84 -2.86 -5.97 -3.77
C GLU A 84 -3.23 -7.20 -4.60
N PHE A 85 -2.38 -8.23 -4.59
CA PHE A 85 -2.66 -9.49 -5.28
C PHE A 85 -3.97 -10.14 -4.79
N ILE A 86 -4.15 -10.25 -3.46
CA ILE A 86 -5.37 -10.81 -2.86
C ILE A 86 -6.59 -9.97 -3.26
N LYS A 87 -6.50 -8.65 -3.14
CA LYS A 87 -7.59 -7.74 -3.49
C LYS A 87 -7.99 -7.87 -4.95
N ILE A 88 -7.05 -7.90 -5.89
CA ILE A 88 -7.36 -8.03 -7.32
C ILE A 88 -8.05 -9.36 -7.62
N VAL A 89 -7.61 -10.45 -6.99
CA VAL A 89 -8.30 -11.75 -7.13
C VAL A 89 -9.75 -11.64 -6.65
N VAL A 90 -9.99 -11.05 -5.48
CA VAL A 90 -11.34 -10.87 -4.95
C VAL A 90 -12.17 -9.95 -5.85
N GLU A 91 -11.60 -8.85 -6.36
CA GLU A 91 -12.28 -7.92 -7.25
C GLU A 91 -12.68 -8.58 -8.59
N ILE A 92 -11.79 -9.36 -9.22
CA ILE A 92 -12.11 -10.05 -10.48
C ILE A 92 -13.36 -10.92 -10.35
N PHE A 93 -13.50 -11.67 -9.26
CA PHE A 93 -14.60 -12.64 -9.11
C PHE A 93 -15.82 -12.11 -8.37
N PHE A 94 -15.62 -11.20 -7.41
CA PHE A 94 -16.63 -10.84 -6.40
C PHE A 94 -16.79 -9.32 -6.22
N GLU A 95 -16.32 -8.48 -7.15
CA GLU A 95 -16.39 -6.99 -7.03
C GLU A 95 -17.77 -6.48 -6.62
N TYR A 96 -18.84 -6.99 -7.24
CA TYR A 96 -20.21 -6.54 -7.00
C TYR A 96 -20.96 -7.36 -5.95
N ASP A 97 -20.34 -8.38 -5.36
CA ASP A 97 -20.97 -9.20 -4.33
C ASP A 97 -20.78 -8.58 -2.94
N THR A 98 -21.74 -8.78 -2.05
CA THR A 98 -21.57 -8.44 -0.63
C THR A 98 -20.63 -9.47 0.03
N PRO A 99 -19.59 -9.05 0.78
CA PRO A 99 -19.36 -7.72 1.35
C PRO A 99 -18.39 -6.82 0.56
N CYS A 100 -17.93 -7.20 -0.64
CA CYS A 100 -17.02 -6.37 -1.43
C CYS A 100 -17.68 -5.06 -1.87
N MET A 101 -18.95 -5.15 -2.27
CA MET A 101 -19.88 -4.02 -2.40
C MET A 101 -20.91 -4.06 -1.28
N VAL A 102 -21.02 -2.94 -0.56
CA VAL A 102 -22.04 -2.74 0.47
C VAL A 102 -23.21 -1.98 -0.15
N TYR A 103 -24.36 -2.63 -0.18
CA TYR A 103 -25.64 -2.06 -0.60
C TYR A 103 -26.37 -1.56 0.65
N SER A 104 -26.29 -0.26 0.92
CA SER A 104 -26.86 0.35 2.11
C SER A 104 -28.38 0.46 2.02
N VAL A 105 -29.04 0.31 3.17
CA VAL A 105 -30.50 0.47 3.33
C VAL A 105 -31.00 1.86 2.94
N PHE A 106 -30.09 2.85 2.95
CA PHE A 106 -30.39 4.23 2.61
C PHE A 106 -30.19 4.56 1.12
N GLY A 107 -29.77 3.58 0.31
CA GLY A 107 -29.54 3.74 -1.13
C GLY A 107 -28.07 3.79 -1.58
N PRO A 108 -27.10 4.33 -0.82
CA PRO A 108 -25.70 4.30 -1.25
C PRO A 108 -25.17 2.89 -1.50
N VAL A 109 -24.40 2.75 -2.57
CA VAL A 109 -23.58 1.58 -2.86
C VAL A 109 -22.13 1.99 -2.59
N THR A 110 -21.38 1.16 -1.87
CA THR A 110 -20.01 1.51 -1.43
C THR A 110 -19.04 0.37 -1.75
N PRO A 111 -17.93 0.63 -2.48
CA PRO A 111 -16.91 -0.37 -2.79
C PRO A 111 -16.04 -0.64 -1.56
N TRP A 112 -16.60 -1.37 -0.60
CA TRP A 112 -16.01 -1.63 0.70
C TRP A 112 -14.66 -2.36 0.60
N LEU A 113 -14.50 -3.27 -0.36
CA LEU A 113 -13.22 -3.95 -0.62
C LEU A 113 -12.07 -2.94 -0.83
N ARG A 114 -12.33 -1.85 -1.57
CA ARG A 114 -11.36 -0.79 -1.85
C ARG A 114 -10.91 -0.07 -0.58
N TYR A 115 -11.86 0.27 0.30
CA TYR A 115 -11.52 0.95 1.56
C TYR A 115 -10.78 0.04 2.53
N ILE A 116 -11.10 -1.26 2.59
CA ILE A 116 -10.32 -2.24 3.37
C ILE A 116 -8.87 -2.29 2.87
N GLU A 117 -8.70 -2.39 1.55
CA GLU A 117 -7.38 -2.42 0.93
C GLU A 117 -6.56 -1.17 1.26
N TRP A 118 -7.17 0.02 1.23
CA TRP A 118 -6.50 1.26 1.64
C TRP A 118 -6.11 1.26 3.13
N LEU A 119 -7.00 0.80 4.02
CA LEU A 119 -6.70 0.67 5.45
C LEU A 119 -5.50 -0.27 5.72
N LEU A 120 -5.30 -1.27 4.86
CA LEU A 120 -4.20 -2.23 4.97
C LEU A 120 -2.90 -1.69 4.33
N THR A 121 -2.99 -1.03 3.18
CA THR A 121 -1.81 -0.68 2.36
C THR A 121 -1.29 0.73 2.58
N CYS A 122 -2.14 1.74 2.71
CA CYS A 122 -1.73 3.13 2.85
C CYS A 122 -0.81 3.37 4.07
N PRO A 123 -1.11 2.83 5.27
CA PRO A 123 -0.21 2.98 6.42
C PRO A 123 1.17 2.36 6.17
N VAL A 124 1.22 1.21 5.49
CA VAL A 124 2.49 0.51 5.21
C VAL A 124 3.32 1.27 4.19
N ILE A 125 2.69 1.87 3.18
CA ILE A 125 3.35 2.78 2.23
C ILE A 125 3.93 4.00 2.97
N LEU A 126 3.20 4.55 3.94
CA LEU A 126 3.65 5.71 4.72
C LEU A 126 4.74 5.37 5.75
N ILE A 127 4.74 4.14 6.28
CA ILE A 127 5.87 3.59 7.05
C ILE A 127 7.11 3.52 6.16
N HIS A 128 6.98 2.99 4.95
CA HIS A 128 8.09 2.93 3.99
C HIS A 128 8.58 4.32 3.57
N LEU A 129 7.66 5.27 3.37
CA LEU A 129 7.99 6.67 3.12
C LEU A 129 8.76 7.30 4.28
N SER A 130 8.37 7.02 5.51
CA SER A 130 9.05 7.53 6.70
C SER A 130 10.48 7.00 6.85
N ASN A 131 10.80 5.88 6.22
CA ASN A 131 12.12 5.26 6.22
C ASN A 131 12.57 4.90 4.79
N LEU A 132 12.59 5.91 3.89
CA LEU A 132 12.97 5.70 2.49
C LEU A 132 14.40 5.15 2.32
N THR A 133 15.31 5.47 3.25
CA THR A 133 16.68 4.95 3.24
C THR A 133 16.73 3.47 3.63
N GLY A 134 15.80 3.00 4.48
CA GLY A 134 15.79 1.66 5.04
C GLY A 134 16.94 1.38 6.00
N LEU A 135 17.53 2.45 6.56
CA LEU A 135 18.69 2.36 7.45
C LEU A 135 18.27 2.51 8.92
N ASP A 136 17.29 3.39 9.18
CA ASP A 136 16.86 3.72 10.53
C ASP A 136 15.93 2.64 11.09
N GLU A 137 16.05 2.36 12.39
CA GLU A 137 15.22 1.38 13.10
C GLU A 137 14.13 2.05 13.94
N GLU A 138 14.28 3.35 14.20
CA GLU A 138 13.38 4.12 15.06
C GLU A 138 12.41 4.97 14.24
N TYR A 139 11.12 4.87 14.58
CA TYR A 139 10.09 5.71 13.98
C TYR A 139 9.85 6.95 14.83
N SER A 140 9.85 8.11 14.17
CA SER A 140 9.61 9.38 14.83
C SER A 140 8.13 9.59 15.19
N ALA A 141 7.85 10.54 16.09
CA ALA A 141 6.48 11.01 16.34
C ALA A 141 5.78 11.51 15.07
N ARG A 142 6.55 12.04 14.10
CA ARG A 142 6.05 12.48 12.80
C ARG A 142 5.48 11.30 11.99
N THR A 143 6.11 10.14 12.06
CA THR A 143 5.59 8.92 11.43
C THR A 143 4.24 8.54 12.02
N MET A 144 4.10 8.53 13.36
CA MET A 144 2.83 8.23 14.00
C MET A 144 1.73 9.23 13.64
N HIS A 145 2.08 10.52 13.53
CA HIS A 145 1.16 11.56 13.07
C HIS A 145 0.70 11.32 11.63
N LEU A 146 1.65 11.03 10.73
CA LEU A 146 1.37 10.72 9.32
C LEU A 146 0.41 9.53 9.16
N LEU A 147 0.62 8.46 9.93
CA LEU A 147 -0.25 7.28 9.92
C LEU A 147 -1.65 7.58 10.48
N THR A 148 -1.73 8.35 11.56
CA THR A 148 -3.02 8.70 12.17
C THR A 148 -3.84 9.60 11.27
N ALA A 149 -3.19 10.57 10.60
CA ALA A 149 -3.85 11.46 9.66
C ALA A 149 -4.37 10.69 8.42
N ASP A 150 -3.59 9.77 7.87
CA ASP A 150 -4.02 8.93 6.76
C ASP A 150 -5.21 8.03 7.13
N GLN A 151 -5.15 7.40 8.29
CA GLN A 151 -6.27 6.60 8.79
C GLN A 151 -7.54 7.43 9.00
N GLY A 152 -7.40 8.66 9.51
CA GLY A 152 -8.51 9.62 9.58
C GLY A 152 -9.10 9.92 8.21
N THR A 153 -8.26 10.16 7.21
CA THR A 153 -8.66 10.40 5.82
C THR A 153 -9.53 9.27 5.29
N ILE A 154 -9.06 8.02 5.43
CA ILE A 154 -9.76 6.84 4.91
C ILE A 154 -11.06 6.59 5.70
N CYS A 155 -11.02 6.66 7.04
CA CYS A 155 -12.20 6.44 7.89
C CYS A 155 -13.32 7.45 7.59
N PHE A 156 -13.00 8.74 7.45
CA PHE A 156 -13.98 9.75 7.09
C PHE A 156 -14.42 9.65 5.63
N GLY A 157 -13.51 9.26 4.72
CA GLY A 157 -13.83 9.00 3.32
C GLY A 157 -14.84 7.86 3.14
N VAL A 158 -14.64 6.73 3.83
CA VAL A 158 -15.60 5.61 3.76
C VAL A 158 -16.92 5.93 4.47
N THR A 159 -16.86 6.70 5.57
CA THR A 159 -18.07 7.21 6.24
C THR A 159 -18.87 8.10 5.30
N ALA A 160 -18.19 8.94 4.50
CA ALA A 160 -18.83 9.76 3.47
C ALA A 160 -19.46 8.89 2.36
N ALA A 161 -18.79 7.83 1.90
CA ALA A 161 -19.32 6.92 0.89
C ALA A 161 -20.58 6.17 1.36
N LEU A 162 -20.58 5.71 2.62
CA LEU A 162 -21.72 5.03 3.24
C LEU A 162 -22.88 5.98 3.56
N SER A 163 -22.61 7.28 3.67
CA SER A 163 -23.61 8.28 4.02
C SER A 163 -24.58 8.51 2.86
N PRO A 164 -25.88 8.70 3.15
CA PRO A 164 -26.85 9.13 2.14
C PRO A 164 -26.41 10.43 1.46
N ASN A 165 -26.91 10.67 0.25
CA ASN A 165 -26.70 11.95 -0.43
C ASN A 165 -27.27 13.09 0.43
N GLY A 166 -26.41 13.99 0.88
CA GLY A 166 -26.80 15.06 1.79
C GLY A 166 -25.62 15.71 2.50
N TRP A 167 -25.92 16.54 3.50
CA TRP A 167 -24.92 17.33 4.21
C TRP A 167 -23.92 16.49 5.03
N ILE A 168 -24.34 15.32 5.55
CA ILE A 168 -23.46 14.42 6.32
C ILE A 168 -22.34 13.88 5.42
N LYS A 169 -22.67 13.44 4.19
CA LYS A 169 -21.67 13.01 3.20
C LYS A 169 -20.64 14.11 2.94
N ILE A 170 -21.09 15.34 2.69
CA ILE A 170 -20.21 16.49 2.44
C ILE A 170 -19.35 16.79 3.66
N LEU A 171 -19.93 16.79 4.86
CA LEU A 171 -19.20 17.04 6.11
C LEU A 171 -18.10 15.99 6.33
N CYS A 172 -18.44 14.71 6.23
CA CYS A 172 -17.48 13.62 6.35
C CYS A 172 -16.39 13.71 5.28
N PHE A 173 -16.75 14.03 4.03
CA PHE A 173 -15.77 14.23 2.96
C PHE A 173 -14.82 15.39 3.26
N VAL A 174 -15.31 16.54 3.72
CA VAL A 174 -14.48 17.71 4.05
C VAL A 174 -13.57 17.42 5.24
N ILE A 175 -14.06 16.72 6.26
CA ILE A 175 -13.22 16.28 7.39
C ILE A 175 -12.13 15.33 6.89
N GLY A 176 -12.49 14.31 6.10
CA GLY A 176 -11.50 13.40 5.50
C GLY A 176 -10.47 14.14 4.64
N LEU A 177 -10.90 15.13 3.85
CA LEU A 177 -10.01 15.96 3.04
C LEU A 177 -9.06 16.79 3.92
N SER A 178 -9.50 17.29 5.07
CA SER A 178 -8.64 18.03 5.99
C SER A 178 -7.53 17.15 6.58
N PHE A 179 -7.84 15.89 6.91
CA PHE A 179 -6.85 14.89 7.27
C PHE A 179 -5.92 14.57 6.09
N GLY A 180 -6.45 14.47 4.87
CA GLY A 180 -5.65 14.20 3.68
C GLY A 180 -4.64 15.31 3.35
N VAL A 181 -5.04 16.58 3.56
CA VAL A 181 -4.14 17.74 3.44
C VAL A 181 -3.01 17.66 4.46
N ASP A 182 -3.32 17.28 5.71
CA ASP A 182 -2.32 17.10 6.76
C ASP A 182 -1.35 15.94 6.47
N THR A 183 -1.87 14.83 5.93
CA THR A 183 -1.06 13.71 5.41
C THR A 183 -0.12 14.18 4.30
N PHE A 184 -0.62 14.96 3.33
CA PHE A 184 0.20 15.47 2.22
C PHE A 184 1.26 16.46 2.69
N TYR A 185 0.90 17.35 3.61
CA TYR A 185 1.84 18.28 4.23
C TYR A 185 2.97 17.53 4.93
N THR A 186 2.63 16.58 5.80
CA THR A 186 3.60 15.79 6.55
C THR A 186 4.46 14.92 5.63
N ALA A 187 3.87 14.27 4.62
CA ALA A 187 4.58 13.50 3.60
C ALA A 187 5.57 14.37 2.80
N SER A 188 5.18 15.61 2.47
CA SER A 188 6.06 16.54 1.73
C SER A 188 7.32 16.87 2.51
N MET A 189 7.20 17.06 3.84
CA MET A 189 8.33 17.27 4.73
C MET A 189 9.26 16.06 4.77
N VAL A 190 8.70 14.84 4.84
CA VAL A 190 9.48 13.59 4.78
C VAL A 190 10.23 13.46 3.46
N TYR A 191 9.62 13.79 2.32
CA TYR A 191 10.32 13.77 1.02
C TYR A 191 11.45 14.79 0.94
N VAL A 192 11.26 16.00 1.49
CA VAL A 192 12.32 17.02 1.50
C VAL A 192 13.48 16.58 2.39
N GLU A 193 13.19 15.96 3.54
CA GLU A 193 14.21 15.39 4.41
C GLU A 193 14.97 14.25 3.71
N ALA A 194 14.24 13.26 3.17
CA ALA A 194 14.81 12.13 2.45
C ALA A 194 15.68 12.58 1.26
N PHE A 195 15.30 13.66 0.57
CA PHE A 195 16.08 14.22 -0.53
C PHE A 195 17.48 14.69 -0.08
N HIS A 196 17.60 15.21 1.15
CA HIS A 196 18.88 15.64 1.71
C HIS A 196 19.64 14.52 2.40
N GLN A 197 18.93 13.50 2.92
CA GLN A 197 19.54 12.31 3.51
C GLN A 197 20.27 11.46 2.47
N VAL A 198 19.69 11.24 1.28
CA VAL A 198 20.24 10.31 0.28
C VAL A 198 21.44 10.86 -0.50
N PRO A 199 22.31 9.98 -1.06
CA PRO A 199 23.47 10.40 -1.85
C PRO A 199 23.07 11.26 -3.06
N LYS A 200 23.98 12.16 -3.46
CA LYS A 200 23.80 12.99 -4.66
C LYS A 200 23.67 12.12 -5.93
N GLY A 201 23.16 12.71 -7.00
CA GLY A 201 23.04 12.02 -8.30
C GLY A 201 21.74 11.20 -8.45
N LEU A 202 21.85 9.88 -8.61
CA LEU A 202 20.71 9.02 -8.96
C LEU A 202 19.69 8.93 -7.82
N CYS A 203 20.12 8.72 -6.57
CA CYS A 203 19.22 8.55 -5.43
C CYS A 203 18.29 9.76 -5.24
N ARG A 204 18.84 10.99 -5.31
CA ARG A 204 18.04 12.22 -5.28
C ARG A 204 17.02 12.36 -6.42
N ARG A 205 17.35 11.86 -7.62
CA ARG A 205 16.38 11.81 -8.73
C ARG A 205 15.26 10.81 -8.45
N LEU A 206 15.59 9.63 -7.92
CA LEU A 206 14.60 8.63 -7.52
C LEU A 206 13.66 9.16 -6.44
N VAL A 207 14.16 9.88 -5.43
CA VAL A 207 13.31 10.53 -4.41
C VAL A 207 12.33 11.53 -5.04
N LYS A 208 12.78 12.35 -6.00
CA LYS A 208 11.87 13.26 -6.74
C LYS A 208 10.82 12.51 -7.55
N TYR A 209 11.18 11.39 -8.17
CA TYR A 209 10.23 10.53 -8.88
C TYR A 209 9.23 9.88 -7.93
N LEU A 210 9.66 9.40 -6.76
CA LEU A 210 8.79 8.87 -5.73
C LEU A 210 7.80 9.91 -5.22
N ALA A 211 8.27 11.13 -4.92
CA ALA A 211 7.41 12.23 -4.52
C ALA A 211 6.36 12.54 -5.60
N SER A 212 6.77 12.60 -6.87
CA SER A 212 5.87 12.85 -7.99
C SER A 212 4.82 11.75 -8.13
N LEU A 213 5.23 10.48 -8.07
CA LEU A 213 4.33 9.33 -8.11
C LEU A 213 3.33 9.38 -6.97
N PHE A 214 3.81 9.62 -5.74
CA PHE A 214 2.98 9.70 -4.54
C PHE A 214 1.93 10.80 -4.67
N PHE A 215 2.33 12.06 -4.87
CA PHE A 215 1.37 13.17 -4.91
C PHE A 215 0.42 13.09 -6.11
N CYS A 216 0.89 12.68 -7.29
CA CYS A 216 0.02 12.55 -8.46
C CYS A 216 -1.00 11.43 -8.26
N SER A 217 -0.58 10.24 -7.84
CA SER A 217 -1.50 9.11 -7.67
C SER A 217 -2.42 9.29 -6.46
N TRP A 218 -1.92 9.82 -5.35
CA TRP A 218 -2.75 10.00 -4.15
C TRP A 218 -3.77 11.12 -4.30
N LEU A 219 -3.45 12.18 -5.04
CA LEU A 219 -4.42 13.25 -5.34
C LEU A 219 -5.54 12.77 -6.27
N MET A 220 -5.33 11.70 -7.05
CA MET A 220 -6.40 11.13 -7.85
C MET A 220 -7.53 10.59 -6.97
N PHE A 221 -7.27 9.97 -5.81
CA PHE A 221 -8.32 9.36 -5.00
C PHE A 221 -9.46 10.30 -4.57
N PRO A 222 -9.22 11.49 -3.99
CA PRO A 222 -10.31 12.43 -3.69
C PRO A 222 -11.00 12.97 -4.95
N ILE A 223 -10.29 13.12 -6.07
CA ILE A 223 -10.88 13.52 -7.35
C ILE A 223 -11.79 12.42 -7.88
N LEU A 224 -11.36 11.17 -7.83
CA LEU A 224 -12.12 10.00 -8.25
C LEU A 224 -13.31 9.73 -7.34
N PHE A 225 -13.21 10.02 -6.04
CA PHE A 225 -14.36 10.00 -5.14
C PHE A 225 -15.43 11.01 -5.59
N LEU A 226 -15.02 12.25 -5.89
CA LEU A 226 -15.95 13.30 -6.32
C LEU A 226 -16.55 12.99 -7.70
N ALA A 227 -15.75 12.49 -8.63
CA ALA A 227 -16.21 12.12 -9.97
C ALA A 227 -17.00 10.80 -9.99
N GLY A 228 -16.73 9.90 -9.05
CA GLY A 228 -17.31 8.56 -9.00
C GLY A 228 -18.77 8.51 -8.58
N PRO A 229 -19.39 7.32 -8.64
CA PRO A 229 -20.76 7.07 -8.15
C PRO A 229 -20.95 7.43 -6.67
N GLU A 230 -19.88 7.44 -5.88
CA GLU A 230 -19.91 7.84 -4.47
C GLU A 230 -20.15 9.34 -4.29
N GLY A 231 -19.73 10.16 -5.27
CA GLY A 231 -19.84 11.61 -5.30
C GLY A 231 -20.90 12.10 -6.28
N THR A 232 -20.44 12.63 -7.42
CA THR A 232 -21.30 13.27 -8.45
C THR A 232 -21.86 12.30 -9.48
N GLY A 233 -21.32 11.08 -9.59
CA GLY A 233 -21.72 10.09 -10.58
C GLY A 233 -21.31 10.43 -12.02
N PHE A 234 -20.29 11.26 -12.21
CA PHE A 234 -19.73 11.55 -13.54
C PHE A 234 -19.08 10.31 -14.17
N LEU A 235 -18.44 9.46 -13.36
CA LEU A 235 -17.96 8.15 -13.75
C LEU A 235 -19.00 7.09 -13.40
N THR A 236 -19.11 6.08 -14.25
CA THR A 236 -19.85 4.84 -13.94
C THR A 236 -19.07 4.01 -12.91
N TRP A 237 -19.65 2.92 -12.41
CA TRP A 237 -18.92 1.99 -11.55
C TRP A 237 -17.69 1.39 -12.26
N SER A 238 -17.83 0.98 -13.52
CA SER A 238 -16.70 0.48 -14.31
C SER A 238 -15.62 1.55 -14.50
N GLY A 239 -16.01 2.79 -14.78
CA GLY A 239 -15.08 3.91 -14.92
C GLY A 239 -14.34 4.25 -13.64
N SER A 240 -15.03 4.18 -12.50
CA SER A 240 -14.44 4.29 -11.17
C SER A 240 -13.42 3.17 -10.96
N THR A 241 -13.74 1.92 -11.28
CA THR A 241 -12.82 0.77 -11.14
C THR A 241 -11.58 0.89 -12.03
N ILE A 242 -11.72 1.26 -13.30
CA ILE A 242 -10.59 1.52 -14.21
C ILE A 242 -9.66 2.58 -13.61
N SER A 243 -10.23 3.70 -13.18
CA SER A 243 -9.44 4.85 -12.71
C SER A 243 -8.72 4.55 -11.40
N HIS A 244 -9.39 3.86 -10.47
CA HIS A 244 -8.78 3.41 -9.22
C HIS A 244 -7.69 2.37 -9.46
N THR A 245 -7.89 1.42 -10.38
CA THR A 245 -6.88 0.42 -10.76
C THR A 245 -5.59 1.10 -11.27
N ILE A 246 -5.72 2.17 -12.05
CA ILE A 246 -4.56 2.95 -12.52
C ILE A 246 -3.88 3.69 -11.36
N ALA A 247 -4.66 4.32 -10.48
CA ALA A 247 -4.13 5.02 -9.30
C ALA A 247 -3.41 4.06 -8.34
N ASP A 248 -3.96 2.87 -8.12
CA ASP A 248 -3.38 1.80 -7.30
C ASP A 248 -2.08 1.28 -7.92
N LEU A 249 -2.05 1.08 -9.23
CA LEU A 249 -0.82 0.67 -9.92
C LEU A 249 0.31 1.69 -9.77
N LEU A 250 0.00 2.98 -9.84
CA LEU A 250 0.98 4.05 -9.66
C LEU A 250 1.47 4.13 -8.21
N SER A 251 0.53 4.13 -7.26
CA SER A 251 0.79 4.37 -5.83
C SER A 251 1.39 3.18 -5.09
N LYS A 252 1.19 1.96 -5.59
CA LYS A 252 1.65 0.72 -4.93
C LYS A 252 2.75 0.03 -5.73
N ASN A 253 2.43 -0.42 -6.93
CA ASN A 253 3.36 -1.20 -7.75
C ASN A 253 4.55 -0.34 -8.19
N ILE A 254 4.29 0.73 -8.95
CA ILE A 254 5.36 1.55 -9.52
C ILE A 254 6.12 2.30 -8.42
N TRP A 255 5.41 2.90 -7.45
CA TRP A 255 6.05 3.53 -6.31
C TRP A 255 6.91 2.55 -5.50
N GLY A 256 6.38 1.37 -5.16
CA GLY A 256 7.12 0.34 -4.39
C GLY A 256 8.34 -0.19 -5.14
N LEU A 257 8.26 -0.35 -6.46
CA LEU A 257 9.40 -0.73 -7.31
C LEU A 257 10.51 0.34 -7.27
N VAL A 258 10.15 1.62 -7.41
CA VAL A 258 11.12 2.72 -7.37
C VAL A 258 11.71 2.86 -5.97
N ALA A 259 10.92 2.66 -4.91
CA ALA A 259 11.36 2.73 -3.52
C ALA A 259 12.34 1.60 -3.20
N HIS A 260 12.06 0.38 -3.66
CA HIS A 260 13.00 -0.74 -3.57
C HIS A 260 14.31 -0.43 -4.31
N PHE A 261 14.23 0.09 -5.53
CA PHE A 261 15.43 0.43 -6.30
C PHE A 261 16.27 1.53 -5.63
N LEU A 262 15.63 2.51 -5.01
CA LEU A 262 16.30 3.53 -4.19
C LEU A 262 17.10 2.88 -3.05
N GLN A 263 16.48 1.99 -2.28
CA GLN A 263 17.17 1.31 -1.17
C GLN A 263 18.36 0.47 -1.64
N VAL A 264 18.23 -0.25 -2.76
CA VAL A 264 19.35 -1.00 -3.34
C VAL A 264 20.50 -0.06 -3.70
N LYS A 265 20.21 1.09 -4.33
CA LYS A 265 21.23 2.07 -4.72
C LYS A 265 21.90 2.75 -3.54
N ILE A 266 21.16 3.00 -2.45
CA ILE A 266 21.74 3.51 -1.20
C ILE A 266 22.69 2.48 -0.60
N ARG A 267 22.30 1.20 -0.54
CA ARG A 267 23.16 0.12 -0.03
C ARG A 267 24.43 -0.06 -0.87
N GLU A 268 24.32 -0.05 -2.20
CA GLU A 268 25.47 -0.08 -3.10
C GLU A 268 26.43 1.09 -2.84
N HIS A 269 25.88 2.30 -2.66
CA HIS A 269 26.68 3.49 -2.35
C HIS A 269 27.45 3.32 -1.03
N ILE A 270 26.80 2.85 0.03
CA ILE A 270 27.44 2.64 1.33
C ILE A 270 28.57 1.60 1.24
N ILE A 271 28.39 0.52 0.48
CA ILE A 271 29.42 -0.53 0.37
C ILE A 271 30.65 -0.05 -0.43
N LEU A 272 30.45 0.83 -1.41
CA LEU A 272 31.53 1.35 -2.25
C LEU A 272 32.26 2.53 -1.62
N ASN A 273 31.53 3.42 -0.94
CA ASN A 273 32.04 4.70 -0.45
C ASN A 273 32.17 4.78 1.10
N GLY A 274 31.63 3.82 1.83
CA GLY A 274 31.44 3.87 3.28
C GLY A 274 30.17 4.64 3.69
N ASP A 275 29.74 4.47 4.94
CA ASP A 275 28.67 5.29 5.54
C ASP A 275 29.27 6.57 6.15
N ILE A 276 29.48 7.58 5.30
CA ILE A 276 29.98 8.90 5.72
C ILE A 276 28.79 9.87 5.76
N ARG A 277 28.31 10.16 6.98
CA ARG A 277 27.22 11.11 7.20
C ARG A 277 27.74 12.40 7.80
N THR A 278 27.14 13.51 7.37
CA THR A 278 27.37 14.82 7.97
C THR A 278 26.05 15.42 8.38
N LYS A 279 26.01 15.98 9.59
CA LYS A 279 24.84 16.68 10.11
C LYS A 279 24.75 18.04 9.44
N VAL A 280 23.64 18.27 8.74
CA VAL A 280 23.34 19.54 8.08
C VAL A 280 22.03 20.06 8.64
N GLU A 281 22.09 21.20 9.31
CA GLU A 281 20.88 21.90 9.73
C GLU A 281 20.17 22.47 8.49
N LYS A 282 18.90 22.10 8.32
CA LYS A 282 18.04 22.62 7.27
C LYS A 282 16.77 23.17 7.89
N THR A 283 16.39 24.39 7.48
CA THR A 283 15.09 24.96 7.80
C THR A 283 14.14 24.68 6.64
N VAL A 284 13.04 23.94 6.88
CA VAL A 284 11.96 23.74 5.90
C VAL A 284 10.64 24.06 6.58
N ALA A 285 9.81 24.85 5.90
CA ALA A 285 8.52 25.31 6.40
C ALA A 285 8.58 25.96 7.79
N GLY A 286 9.69 26.65 8.12
CA GLY A 286 9.89 27.31 9.42
C GLY A 286 10.37 26.39 10.54
N HIS A 287 10.53 25.08 10.29
CA HIS A 287 11.11 24.13 11.24
C HIS A 287 12.57 23.86 10.87
N THR A 288 13.48 24.03 11.82
CA THR A 288 14.87 23.56 11.71
C THR A 288 14.92 22.09 12.09
N PHE A 289 15.54 21.28 11.23
CA PHE A 289 15.82 19.88 11.50
C PHE A 289 17.25 19.59 11.08
N GLU A 290 17.91 18.79 11.92
CA GLU A 290 19.26 18.33 11.68
C GLU A 290 19.18 17.05 10.85
N VAL A 291 19.65 17.12 9.60
CA VAL A 291 19.62 15.98 8.68
C VAL A 291 21.00 15.38 8.56
N GLU A 292 21.11 14.08 8.78
CA GLU A 292 22.30 13.33 8.42
C GLU A 292 22.29 13.05 6.91
N GLY A 293 23.09 13.80 6.16
CA GLY A 293 23.24 13.62 4.71
C GLY A 293 24.54 12.88 4.36
N PHE A 294 24.48 12.00 3.36
CA PHE A 294 25.69 11.39 2.78
C PHE A 294 26.62 12.47 2.18
N ARG A 295 27.91 12.38 2.49
CA ARG A 295 28.97 13.21 1.90
C ARG A 295 29.86 12.35 1.01
N ASP A 296 30.15 12.83 -0.20
CA ASP A 296 31.12 12.19 -1.07
C ASP A 296 32.52 12.44 -0.50
N ALA A 297 33.41 11.42 -0.53
CA ALA A 297 34.74 11.51 0.06
C ALA A 297 35.59 12.67 -0.51
N ASP A 298 35.33 13.05 -1.75
CA ASP A 298 36.03 14.12 -2.46
C ASP A 298 35.61 15.53 -2.00
N ASP A 299 34.45 15.66 -1.35
CA ASP A 299 33.95 16.95 -0.83
C ASP A 299 34.51 17.24 0.59
N ALA A 300 35.39 16.40 1.14
CA ALA A 300 35.92 16.49 2.51
C ALA A 300 37.04 17.54 2.68
N ASP A 301 36.78 18.79 2.30
CA ASP A 301 37.66 19.90 2.69
C ASP A 301 37.53 20.17 4.20
N GLY A 302 38.49 19.63 4.96
CA GLY A 302 38.97 20.15 6.26
C GLY A 302 38.12 19.96 7.52
N GLY A 303 36.87 19.53 7.44
CA GLY A 303 36.05 19.19 8.62
C GLY A 303 36.23 17.72 9.01
N GLU A 304 36.50 17.43 10.28
CA GLU A 304 36.54 16.06 10.84
C GLU A 304 35.21 15.35 10.57
N ALA A 305 35.12 14.62 9.45
CA ALA A 305 34.01 13.73 9.19
C ALA A 305 34.18 12.53 10.13
N GLU A 306 33.28 12.41 11.10
CA GLU A 306 33.22 11.26 11.98
C GLU A 306 32.83 10.03 11.15
N VAL A 307 33.84 9.29 10.67
CA VAL A 307 33.62 8.00 10.03
C VAL A 307 33.13 7.07 11.13
N ASN A 308 31.88 6.64 11.03
CA ASN A 308 31.33 5.66 11.95
C ASN A 308 31.98 4.30 11.68
N LYS A 309 33.12 4.06 12.33
CA LYS A 309 33.94 2.84 12.15
C LYS A 309 33.22 1.58 12.64
N GLU A 310 32.20 1.72 13.50
CA GLU A 310 31.36 0.62 13.98
C GLU A 310 29.94 0.71 13.39
N SER A 311 29.85 0.85 12.07
CA SER A 311 28.59 0.70 11.35
C SER A 311 27.98 -0.67 11.66
N LYS A 312 26.97 -0.72 12.54
CA LYS A 312 26.13 -1.91 12.79
C LYS A 312 25.53 -2.47 11.49
N LEU A 313 25.50 -1.67 10.42
CA LEU A 313 24.96 -2.04 9.11
C LEU A 313 25.81 -3.12 8.42
N ASP A 314 27.12 -3.15 8.65
CA ASP A 314 28.04 -4.11 7.99
C ASP A 314 27.72 -5.56 8.37
N ARG A 315 27.07 -5.76 9.53
CA ARG A 315 26.63 -7.08 10.02
C ARG A 315 25.28 -7.53 9.45
N ARG A 316 24.54 -6.67 8.74
CA ARG A 316 23.26 -7.05 8.14
C ARG A 316 23.51 -7.96 6.94
N ALA A 317 22.84 -9.11 6.89
CA ALA A 317 22.98 -10.11 5.80
C ALA A 317 22.77 -9.51 4.39
N SER A 318 21.93 -8.48 4.30
CA SER A 318 21.67 -7.72 3.07
C SER A 318 22.92 -7.03 2.52
N PHE A 319 23.76 -6.45 3.39
CA PHE A 319 25.02 -5.79 3.00
C PHE A 319 26.06 -6.82 2.56
N GLN A 320 26.18 -7.93 3.28
CA GLN A 320 27.12 -9.00 2.95
C GLN A 320 26.86 -9.61 1.56
N MET A 321 25.58 -9.82 1.21
CA MET A 321 25.22 -10.36 -0.11
C MET A 321 25.48 -9.36 -1.25
N ILE A 322 25.18 -8.07 -1.05
CA ILE A 322 25.50 -7.04 -2.06
C ILE A 322 27.02 -6.91 -2.22
N ALA A 323 27.77 -6.90 -1.11
CA ALA A 323 29.23 -6.89 -1.12
C ALA A 323 29.82 -8.05 -1.92
N ALA A 324 29.37 -9.29 -1.66
CA ALA A 324 29.83 -10.48 -2.39
C ALA A 324 29.55 -10.37 -3.91
N ARG A 325 28.41 -9.78 -4.30
CA ARG A 325 28.07 -9.53 -5.71
C ARG A 325 28.97 -8.47 -6.35
N LEU A 326 29.24 -7.38 -5.65
CA LEU A 326 30.12 -6.31 -6.14
C LEU A 326 31.56 -6.83 -6.31
N GLN A 327 32.06 -7.62 -5.36
CA GLN A 327 33.35 -8.30 -5.46
C GLN A 327 33.40 -9.25 -6.67
N LYS A 328 32.34 -10.04 -6.90
CA LYS A 328 32.23 -10.92 -8.07
C LYS A 328 32.27 -10.14 -9.40
N ASN A 329 31.78 -8.90 -9.41
CA ASN A 329 31.83 -8.01 -10.57
C ASN A 329 33.16 -7.26 -10.72
N GLY A 330 34.16 -7.54 -9.86
CA GLY A 330 35.46 -6.88 -9.89
C GLY A 330 35.47 -5.48 -9.29
N GLN A 331 34.45 -5.11 -8.51
CA GLN A 331 34.42 -3.83 -7.80
C GLN A 331 35.08 -3.97 -6.43
N GLU A 332 35.94 -3.02 -6.10
CA GLU A 332 36.58 -2.95 -4.79
C GLU A 332 35.54 -2.59 -3.73
N VAL A 333 35.44 -3.42 -2.69
CA VAL A 333 34.47 -3.27 -1.61
C VAL A 333 35.18 -2.80 -0.35
N LYS A 334 34.78 -1.64 0.17
CA LYS A 334 35.35 -1.04 1.39
C LYS A 334 34.44 -1.35 2.57
N LEU A 335 34.46 -2.60 3.06
CA LEU A 335 33.77 -2.93 4.32
C LEU A 335 34.66 -2.54 5.49
N THR A 336 34.14 -1.67 6.35
CA THR A 336 34.85 -1.05 7.48
C THR A 336 35.16 -2.01 8.63
N GLY A 337 34.46 -3.15 8.71
CA GLY A 337 34.53 -4.08 9.85
C GLY A 337 35.52 -5.25 9.76
N GLY A 338 36.43 -5.26 8.78
CA GLY A 338 37.52 -6.23 8.73
C GLY A 338 38.72 -5.72 9.53
N GLU A 339 38.62 -5.66 10.86
CA GLU A 339 39.85 -5.80 11.66
C GLU A 339 40.39 -7.19 11.33
N GLU A 340 41.35 -7.24 10.41
CA GLU A 340 42.33 -8.31 10.44
C GLU A 340 42.93 -8.26 11.84
N ASP A 341 42.48 -9.17 12.71
CA ASP A 341 43.18 -9.51 13.93
C ASP A 341 44.60 -9.95 13.52
N ASP A 342 45.51 -8.99 13.33
CA ASP A 342 46.95 -9.19 13.10
C ASP A 342 47.65 -9.53 14.44
N GLU A 343 46.89 -10.04 15.43
CA GLU A 343 47.40 -10.78 16.58
C GLU A 343 47.68 -12.24 16.19
N GLY A 344 48.64 -12.46 15.29
CA GLY A 344 49.00 -13.84 14.98
C GLY A 344 49.94 -14.13 13.81
N LYS A 345 50.69 -13.18 13.25
CA LYS A 345 51.81 -13.58 12.37
C LYS A 345 52.92 -14.22 13.23
N PRO A 346 53.21 -15.54 13.09
CA PRO A 346 54.40 -16.11 13.72
C PRO A 346 55.63 -15.42 13.14
N ALA A 347 56.57 -15.09 14.02
CA ALA A 347 57.81 -14.41 13.69
C ALA A 347 58.49 -15.05 12.47
N VAL A 348 58.80 -14.21 11.48
CA VAL A 348 59.68 -14.54 10.36
C VAL A 348 61.00 -15.03 10.94
N ALA A 349 61.31 -16.31 10.73
CA ALA A 349 62.59 -16.90 11.09
C ALA A 349 63.71 -16.26 10.24
N PRO A 350 64.91 -16.05 10.81
CA PRO A 350 66.00 -15.40 10.09
C PRO A 350 66.49 -16.27 8.94
N GLU A 351 66.68 -15.58 7.82
CA GLU A 351 67.25 -16.02 6.56
C GLU A 351 68.67 -16.60 6.76
N GLY A 352 68.88 -17.87 6.43
CA GLY A 352 70.22 -18.44 6.33
C GLY A 352 70.36 -19.94 6.62
N ALA A 353 70.00 -20.81 5.66
CA ALA A 353 70.62 -22.12 5.51
C ALA A 353 70.43 -22.68 4.07
N PRO A 354 71.45 -23.32 3.47
CA PRO A 354 71.49 -23.64 2.05
C PRO A 354 70.67 -24.88 1.67
N MET A 355 70.05 -24.82 0.48
CA MET A 355 69.35 -25.93 -0.15
C MET A 355 70.31 -27.05 -0.59
N THR A 356 69.92 -28.29 -0.32
CA THR A 356 70.38 -29.50 -1.04
C THR A 356 69.26 -30.04 -1.92
N PRO A 357 69.53 -30.46 -3.17
CA PRO A 357 68.51 -31.00 -4.07
C PRO A 357 68.47 -32.53 -3.98
N GLY A 358 67.28 -33.11 -3.92
CA GLY A 358 67.18 -34.58 -3.95
C GLY A 358 65.77 -35.14 -3.97
N ALA A 359 65.40 -35.60 -5.17
CA ALA A 359 64.55 -36.76 -5.43
C ALA A 359 63.04 -36.70 -5.15
N ALA A 360 62.29 -36.69 -6.26
CA ALA A 360 60.95 -37.25 -6.35
C ALA A 360 60.94 -38.75 -5.97
N PRO A 361 59.77 -39.30 -5.58
CA PRO A 361 59.28 -40.42 -6.40
C PRO A 361 57.75 -40.52 -6.57
N GLN A 362 57.41 -40.88 -7.81
CA GLN A 362 56.50 -41.95 -8.25
C GLN A 362 55.12 -42.17 -7.63
N ILE A 363 54.15 -42.07 -8.56
CA ILE A 363 52.83 -42.69 -8.57
C ILE A 363 52.98 -44.22 -8.67
N GLY A 364 52.29 -44.95 -7.80
CA GLY A 364 52.15 -46.41 -7.85
C GLY A 364 50.84 -46.85 -7.21
N ALA A 365 49.99 -47.49 -8.01
CA ALA A 365 48.71 -48.09 -7.64
C ALA A 365 48.87 -49.38 -6.81
N PHE A 366 47.86 -49.71 -5.99
CA PHE A 366 47.38 -51.03 -5.46
C PHE A 366 46.56 -50.68 -4.19
N GLY A 367 45.31 -51.08 -3.95
CA GLY A 367 44.68 -52.38 -4.17
C GLY A 367 44.68 -53.16 -2.84
N GLY A 368 43.57 -53.12 -2.07
CA GLY A 368 43.33 -54.05 -0.95
C GLY A 368 42.73 -53.44 0.33
N MET A 369 41.47 -53.77 0.63
CA MET A 369 40.92 -53.88 2.00
C MET A 369 41.34 -55.25 2.60
N PRO A 370 41.09 -55.62 3.89
CA PRO A 370 40.34 -54.95 4.97
C PRO A 370 41.00 -55.00 6.38
N ASN A 371 40.27 -54.43 7.36
CA ASN A 371 40.34 -54.64 8.82
C ASN A 371 41.47 -53.96 9.61
N GLY A 372 41.05 -52.96 10.39
CA GLY A 372 41.77 -52.46 11.55
C GLY A 372 41.13 -51.18 12.06
N MET A 373 40.21 -51.27 13.02
CA MET A 373 39.93 -50.13 13.89
C MET A 373 41.21 -49.80 14.66
N PRO A 374 41.56 -48.51 14.75
CA PRO A 374 41.81 -48.01 16.10
C PRO A 374 41.28 -46.58 16.34
N SER A 375 40.71 -46.44 17.53
CA SER A 375 40.92 -45.33 18.47
C SER A 375 40.66 -43.91 17.97
N MET A 376 39.51 -43.38 18.41
CA MET A 376 39.18 -41.97 18.41
C MET A 376 40.19 -41.16 19.24
N MET A 377 40.69 -40.08 18.66
CA MET A 377 41.21 -38.89 19.35
C MET A 377 40.37 -37.69 18.87
N PRO A 378 39.89 -36.80 19.75
CA PRO A 378 39.10 -35.64 19.35
C PRO A 378 40.05 -34.48 19.04
N GLY A 379 40.11 -34.04 17.79
CA GLY A 379 41.01 -32.94 17.43
C GLY A 379 40.90 -32.57 15.96
N GLY A 380 39.83 -31.89 15.61
CA GLY A 380 39.61 -31.38 14.25
C GLY A 380 38.18 -30.93 14.11
N GLY A 381 37.89 -29.68 14.49
CA GLY A 381 36.62 -29.04 14.20
C GLY A 381 36.48 -28.93 12.69
N MET A 382 35.69 -29.83 12.09
CA MET A 382 35.26 -29.69 10.71
C MET A 382 34.42 -28.41 10.60
N PRO A 383 34.58 -27.61 9.52
CA PRO A 383 33.74 -26.45 9.29
C PRO A 383 32.27 -26.91 9.24
N MET A 384 31.45 -26.35 10.13
CA MET A 384 30.01 -26.61 10.12
C MET A 384 29.42 -26.09 8.81
N ASP A 385 28.59 -26.91 8.17
CA ASP A 385 27.89 -26.51 6.96
C ASP A 385 26.90 -25.35 7.25
N PRO A 386 26.55 -24.52 6.26
CA PRO A 386 25.63 -23.40 6.47
C PRO A 386 24.25 -23.82 7.03
N GLN A 387 23.83 -25.06 6.78
CA GLN A 387 22.54 -25.59 7.23
C GLN A 387 22.54 -25.90 8.74
N SER A 388 23.63 -26.43 9.28
CA SER A 388 23.81 -26.67 10.72
C SER A 388 23.97 -25.36 11.49
N MET A 389 24.60 -24.33 10.90
CA MET A 389 24.60 -22.97 11.47
C MET A 389 23.18 -22.39 11.54
N GLN A 390 22.38 -22.53 10.49
CA GLN A 390 21.00 -22.04 10.47
C GLN A 390 20.11 -22.76 11.50
N MET A 391 20.30 -24.08 11.66
CA MET A 391 19.58 -24.87 12.65
C MET A 391 19.98 -24.51 14.09
N MET A 392 21.26 -24.24 14.33
CA MET A 392 21.74 -23.78 15.63
C MET A 392 21.20 -22.39 15.97
N GLN A 393 21.13 -21.48 14.99
CA GLN A 393 20.55 -20.15 15.17
C GLN A 393 19.05 -20.20 15.47
N MET A 394 18.29 -21.08 14.79
CA MET A 394 16.87 -21.30 15.08
C MET A 394 16.66 -21.90 16.48
N MET A 395 17.51 -22.84 16.90
CA MET A 395 17.43 -23.46 18.23
C MET A 395 17.72 -22.43 19.35
N GLN A 396 18.67 -21.54 19.12
CA GLN A 396 19.01 -20.46 20.05
C GLN A 396 17.87 -19.44 20.18
N MET A 397 17.23 -19.10 19.06
CA MET A 397 16.06 -18.20 19.05
C MET A 397 14.86 -18.82 19.78
N MET A 398 14.61 -20.13 19.59
CA MET A 398 13.54 -20.85 20.29
C MET A 398 13.81 -20.92 21.80
N GLN A 399 15.06 -21.12 22.22
CA GLN A 399 15.46 -21.11 23.62
C GLN A 399 15.27 -19.71 24.26
N GLN A 400 15.59 -18.64 23.53
CA GLN A 400 15.38 -17.27 24.00
C GLN A 400 13.89 -16.94 24.15
N GLN A 401 13.05 -17.40 23.22
CA GLN A 401 11.60 -17.22 23.29
C GLN A 401 10.99 -17.96 24.50
N GLN A 402 11.50 -19.16 24.80
CA GLN A 402 11.08 -19.94 25.96
C GLN A 402 11.48 -19.26 27.29
N GLN A 403 12.65 -18.62 27.35
CA GLN A 403 13.06 -17.84 28.52
C GLN A 403 12.18 -16.60 28.73
N MET A 404 11.80 -15.88 27.66
CA MET A 404 10.88 -14.74 27.78
C MET A 404 9.50 -15.16 28.30
N GLN A 405 8.97 -16.30 27.85
CA GLN A 405 7.69 -16.81 28.36
C GLN A 405 7.77 -17.18 29.84
N GLN A 406 8.88 -17.77 30.30
CA GLN A 406 9.09 -18.05 31.72
C GLN A 406 9.17 -16.78 32.57
N GLN A 407 9.82 -15.71 32.08
CA GLN A 407 9.84 -14.43 32.78
C GLN A 407 8.44 -13.79 32.88
N GLN A 408 7.64 -13.84 31.82
CA GLN A 408 6.26 -13.34 31.87
C GLN A 408 5.40 -14.10 32.87
N GLN A 409 5.55 -15.43 32.95
CA GLN A 409 4.83 -16.24 33.94
C GLN A 409 5.25 -15.90 35.38
N GLN A 410 6.54 -15.65 35.64
CA GLN A 410 7.01 -15.25 36.97
C GLN A 410 6.49 -13.85 37.36
N GLN A 411 6.42 -12.91 36.42
CA GLN A 411 5.84 -11.58 36.69
C GLN A 411 4.35 -11.64 37.00
N GLN A 412 3.59 -12.50 36.31
CA GLN A 412 2.16 -12.68 36.59
C GLN A 412 1.91 -13.35 37.95
N GLN A 413 2.79 -14.26 38.38
CA GLN A 413 2.69 -14.89 39.71
C GLN A 413 3.10 -13.94 40.84
N GLY A 414 4.02 -13.00 40.59
CA GLY A 414 4.41 -11.98 41.57
C GLY A 414 3.33 -10.94 41.85
N ALA A 415 2.43 -10.67 40.90
CA ALA A 415 1.38 -9.66 41.02
C ALA A 415 0.13 -10.12 41.80
N GLN A 416 0.01 -11.41 42.15
CA GLN A 416 -1.15 -11.96 42.85
C GLN A 416 -0.93 -12.20 44.36
N SER A 417 0.18 -11.75 44.93
CA SER A 417 0.40 -11.82 46.37
C SER A 417 -0.22 -10.61 47.07
N PRO A 418 -1.31 -10.75 47.84
CA PRO A 418 -1.85 -9.63 48.61
C PRO A 418 -0.84 -9.18 49.68
N PRO A 419 -0.69 -7.88 49.94
CA PRO A 419 0.23 -7.39 50.95
C PRO A 419 -0.22 -7.84 52.35
N SER A 420 0.66 -8.51 53.08
CA SER A 420 0.48 -8.85 54.49
C SER A 420 0.34 -7.58 55.34
N PRO A 421 -0.74 -7.42 56.15
CA PRO A 421 -0.91 -6.24 56.98
C PRO A 421 -0.10 -6.37 58.28
N GLN A 422 0.88 -5.48 58.47
CA GLN A 422 1.51 -5.21 59.75
C GLN A 422 0.63 -4.25 60.57
N GLY A 423 0.06 -4.79 61.66
CA GLY A 423 -0.11 -4.21 62.99
C GLY A 423 -0.65 -2.78 63.18
N GLY A 424 -1.77 -2.67 63.93
CA GLY A 424 -1.99 -1.52 64.81
C GLY A 424 -3.43 -1.13 65.13
N ALA A 425 -3.91 -1.58 66.30
CA ALA A 425 -4.90 -0.95 67.18
C ALA A 425 -6.42 -0.96 66.83
N ASN A 426 -7.16 -1.67 67.69
CA ASN A 426 -8.48 -1.37 68.27
C ASN A 426 -9.49 -0.55 67.45
N MET A 427 -10.62 -1.17 67.09
CA MET A 427 -11.95 -0.83 67.63
C MET A 427 -13.06 -1.74 67.04
N MET A 428 -13.92 -2.22 67.96
CA MET A 428 -15.34 -2.59 67.84
C MET A 428 -15.86 -3.35 66.60
N SER A 429 -16.30 -4.59 66.87
CA SER A 429 -17.13 -5.45 66.02
C SER A 429 -18.54 -4.88 65.78
N PRO A 430 -19.10 -5.00 64.56
CA PRO A 430 -20.54 -5.06 64.33
C PRO A 430 -21.03 -6.51 64.08
N PRO A 431 -22.34 -6.77 64.25
CA PRO A 431 -22.89 -8.10 64.42
C PRO A 431 -23.07 -8.88 63.10
N GLN A 432 -23.00 -10.21 63.22
CA GLN A 432 -23.29 -11.18 62.18
C GLN A 432 -24.70 -10.97 61.57
N GLN A 433 -24.76 -10.66 60.28
CA GLN A 433 -25.98 -10.81 59.49
C GLN A 433 -26.03 -12.22 58.90
N GLN A 434 -27.10 -12.94 59.24
CA GLN A 434 -27.50 -14.21 58.65
C GLN A 434 -27.73 -14.05 57.13
N GLN A 435 -27.08 -14.89 56.33
CA GLN A 435 -27.38 -15.08 54.92
C GLN A 435 -28.77 -15.72 54.76
N GLN A 436 -29.71 -14.99 54.17
CA GLN A 436 -30.94 -15.56 53.63
C GLN A 436 -30.68 -16.14 52.24
N PRO A 437 -31.27 -17.31 51.89
CA PRO A 437 -31.18 -17.86 50.54
C PRO A 437 -32.01 -17.02 49.55
N PRO A 438 -31.65 -17.03 48.24
CA PRO A 438 -32.32 -16.23 47.23
C PRO A 438 -33.76 -16.70 46.99
N PRO A 439 -34.70 -15.77 46.69
CA PRO A 439 -36.07 -16.13 46.38
C PRO A 439 -36.19 -16.80 45.00
N PRO A 440 -37.19 -17.68 44.80
CA PRO A 440 -37.42 -18.37 43.54
C PRO A 440 -37.85 -17.40 42.42
N GLN A 441 -37.28 -17.61 41.23
CA GLN A 441 -37.60 -16.87 40.02
C GLN A 441 -39.06 -17.10 39.61
N GLN A 442 -39.82 -16.02 39.42
CA GLN A 442 -41.15 -16.06 38.82
C GLN A 442 -41.04 -16.12 37.28
N PRO A 443 -41.91 -16.86 36.59
CA PRO A 443 -41.95 -16.87 35.12
C PRO A 443 -42.47 -15.53 34.58
N PRO A 444 -42.04 -15.13 33.36
CA PRO A 444 -42.46 -13.87 32.77
C PRO A 444 -43.98 -13.88 32.46
N PRO A 445 -44.68 -12.76 32.66
CA PRO A 445 -46.08 -12.63 32.28
C PRO A 445 -46.25 -12.61 30.75
N PRO A 446 -47.40 -13.08 30.23
CA PRO A 446 -47.66 -13.09 28.80
C PRO A 446 -47.79 -11.66 28.25
N MET A 447 -47.12 -11.38 27.12
CA MET A 447 -47.26 -10.11 26.41
C MET A 447 -48.68 -9.98 25.85
N GLY A 448 -49.51 -9.21 26.56
CA GLY A 448 -50.80 -8.74 26.08
C GLY A 448 -50.64 -7.45 25.27
N ASN A 449 -51.30 -7.41 24.12
CA ASN A 449 -51.48 -6.26 23.24
C ASN A 449 -51.74 -4.95 24.00
N MET A 450 -50.91 -3.93 23.77
CA MET A 450 -51.24 -2.53 24.02
C MET A 450 -51.05 -1.72 22.74
N MET A 451 -52.09 -1.69 21.90
CA MET A 451 -52.40 -0.50 21.12
C MET A 451 -53.18 0.44 22.03
N GLY A 452 -52.66 1.64 22.27
CA GLY A 452 -53.33 2.69 23.03
C GLY A 452 -52.59 4.01 22.82
N GLY A 453 -53.19 4.88 22.02
CA GLY A 453 -52.59 6.12 21.54
C GLY A 453 -52.23 7.12 22.63
N MET A 454 -51.20 7.90 22.36
CA MET A 454 -50.86 9.09 23.13
C MET A 454 -50.71 10.26 22.15
N GLN A 455 -51.74 11.10 22.09
CA GLN A 455 -51.73 12.41 21.44
C GLN A 455 -50.94 13.39 22.31
N MET A 456 -49.98 14.09 21.72
CA MET A 456 -49.27 15.21 22.33
C MET A 456 -49.96 16.54 21.93
N PRO A 457 -50.21 17.47 22.85
CA PRO A 457 -50.80 18.76 22.52
C PRO A 457 -49.74 19.75 22.03
N TYR A 458 -49.96 20.33 20.86
CA TYR A 458 -49.27 21.52 20.37
C TYR A 458 -49.77 22.75 21.14
N GLN A 459 -48.86 23.43 21.85
CA GLN A 459 -49.14 24.69 22.53
C GLN A 459 -48.85 25.85 21.55
N GLN A 460 -49.93 26.53 21.14
CA GLN A 460 -49.87 27.85 20.49
C GLN A 460 -49.29 28.88 21.46
N MET A 461 -48.26 29.61 21.05
CA MET A 461 -47.99 30.96 21.57
C MET A 461 -48.06 31.96 20.42
N GLY A 462 -49.04 32.86 20.53
CA GLY A 462 -49.16 34.07 19.73
C GLY A 462 -48.12 35.11 20.16
N GLY A 463 -47.75 35.96 19.21
CA GLY A 463 -46.65 36.90 19.34
C GLY A 463 -46.95 38.20 20.09
N GLN A 464 -45.89 38.98 20.26
CA GLN A 464 -45.91 40.43 20.26
C GLN A 464 -44.50 40.97 20.01
N ASP A 465 -44.41 41.81 18.99
CA ASP A 465 -43.60 43.02 18.83
C ASP A 465 -42.26 43.12 19.57
N MET A 466 -41.18 43.28 18.78
CA MET A 466 -40.18 44.34 18.99
C MET A 466 -39.42 44.60 17.68
N MET A 467 -39.65 45.80 17.13
CA MET A 467 -38.90 46.37 16.01
C MET A 467 -37.52 46.85 16.48
N GLY A 468 -36.49 46.63 15.65
CA GLY A 468 -35.18 47.24 15.77
C GLY A 468 -34.36 46.93 14.52
N GLY A 469 -34.33 47.88 13.59
CA GLY A 469 -33.91 47.68 12.21
C GLY A 469 -32.40 47.52 11.98
N PHE A 470 -32.09 46.81 10.90
CA PHE A 470 -30.88 47.02 10.10
C PHE A 470 -31.27 46.90 8.62
N GLN A 471 -31.17 48.03 7.91
CA GLN A 471 -31.29 48.10 6.45
C GLN A 471 -29.97 47.69 5.81
N ALA A 472 -30.04 46.78 4.83
CA ALA A 472 -29.02 46.61 3.80
C ALA A 472 -29.73 46.60 2.42
N PRO A 473 -29.18 47.27 1.39
CA PRO A 473 -29.91 47.58 0.17
C PRO A 473 -29.97 46.39 -0.80
N GLY A 474 -31.12 46.26 -1.45
CA GLY A 474 -31.48 45.14 -2.31
C GLY A 474 -30.80 45.13 -3.67
N MET A 475 -30.63 43.90 -4.18
CA MET A 475 -30.50 43.62 -5.61
C MET A 475 -31.63 42.67 -5.99
N GLY A 476 -32.48 43.14 -6.90
CA GLY A 476 -33.66 42.43 -7.39
C GLY A 476 -33.29 41.25 -8.28
N GLY A 477 -34.03 40.15 -8.09
CA GLY A 477 -34.00 38.99 -8.97
C GLY A 477 -34.76 39.25 -10.27
N GLN A 478 -34.18 38.76 -11.36
CA GLN A 478 -34.84 38.45 -12.63
C GLN A 478 -34.54 36.97 -12.96
N PRO A 479 -35.52 36.19 -13.44
CA PRO A 479 -35.37 34.76 -13.66
C PRO A 479 -34.69 34.46 -15.01
N TRP A 480 -33.68 33.58 -14.99
CA TRP A 480 -33.01 33.06 -16.19
C TRP A 480 -33.70 31.78 -16.68
N MET A 481 -34.22 31.81 -17.92
CA MET A 481 -34.48 30.64 -18.76
C MET A 481 -33.36 30.53 -19.81
N PRO A 482 -32.88 29.32 -20.17
CA PRO A 482 -31.98 29.16 -21.31
C PRO A 482 -32.76 28.76 -22.57
N ALA A 483 -32.79 29.66 -23.56
CA ALA A 483 -33.06 29.33 -24.96
C ALA A 483 -31.71 29.25 -25.70
N ALA A 484 -31.26 28.04 -26.03
CA ALA A 484 -30.14 27.83 -26.94
C ALA A 484 -30.69 27.62 -28.36
N GLN A 485 -30.67 28.68 -29.16
CA GLN A 485 -30.93 28.63 -30.59
C GLN A 485 -29.60 28.69 -31.34
N GLN A 486 -29.45 27.71 -32.24
CA GLN A 486 -28.54 27.59 -33.38
C GLN A 486 -27.69 28.83 -33.72
N MET A 487 -26.37 28.66 -33.75
CA MET A 487 -25.50 29.44 -34.63
C MET A 487 -24.83 28.51 -35.63
N GLY A 488 -25.12 28.79 -36.91
CA GLY A 488 -24.55 28.13 -38.07
C GLY A 488 -23.09 28.53 -38.29
N MET A 489 -22.31 27.56 -38.75
CA MET A 489 -20.97 27.78 -39.28
C MET A 489 -21.06 28.32 -40.71
N GLY A 490 -20.37 29.43 -40.96
CA GLY A 490 -20.02 29.94 -42.29
C GLY A 490 -18.50 30.14 -42.40
N PRO A 491 -17.88 29.98 -43.59
CA PRO A 491 -16.46 29.67 -43.70
C PRO A 491 -15.56 30.84 -44.13
N ALA A 492 -14.24 30.55 -44.03
CA ALA A 492 -13.11 31.10 -44.78
C ALA A 492 -12.53 32.47 -44.35
N GLY A 493 -11.33 32.39 -43.74
CA GLY A 493 -10.37 33.48 -43.61
C GLY A 493 -8.96 32.94 -43.80
N GLN A 494 -8.38 33.29 -44.95
CA GLN A 494 -7.13 32.84 -45.54
C GLN A 494 -5.95 33.57 -44.88
N PHE A 495 -4.98 32.85 -44.28
CA PHE A 495 -3.68 33.41 -43.90
C PHE A 495 -2.56 32.61 -44.57
N GLY A 496 -1.91 33.24 -45.54
CA GLY A 496 -0.71 32.73 -46.19
C GLY A 496 0.53 33.06 -45.37
N MET A 497 1.40 32.06 -45.18
CA MET A 497 2.81 32.27 -44.87
C MET A 497 3.64 31.65 -46.00
N GLY A 498 4.40 32.50 -46.69
CA GLY A 498 5.39 32.08 -47.68
C GLY A 498 6.74 31.74 -47.02
N PRO A 499 7.62 31.01 -47.71
CA PRO A 499 8.90 30.56 -47.17
C PRO A 499 10.07 31.48 -47.58
N GLY A 500 10.98 31.76 -46.64
CA GLY A 500 12.35 32.21 -46.91
C GLY A 500 13.29 31.29 -46.14
N GLY A 501 14.17 30.53 -46.80
CA GLY A 501 15.56 30.91 -47.13
C GLY A 501 16.43 30.76 -45.88
N GLY A 502 17.40 29.85 -45.74
CA GLY A 502 18.31 29.23 -46.69
C GLY A 502 19.73 29.53 -46.19
N MET A 503 20.47 28.52 -45.73
CA MET A 503 21.95 28.48 -45.70
C MET A 503 22.42 27.09 -45.28
N ASP A 504 22.92 26.33 -46.26
CA ASP A 504 23.71 25.11 -46.07
C ASP A 504 25.20 25.47 -46.01
N ALA A 505 25.95 24.74 -45.19
CA ALA A 505 27.38 24.49 -45.41
C ALA A 505 27.63 22.98 -45.35
N SER A 506 28.06 22.48 -46.49
CA SER A 506 28.09 21.10 -46.97
C SER A 506 29.16 20.19 -46.35
N GLY A 507 28.77 18.93 -46.12
CA GLY A 507 29.63 17.76 -46.19
C GLY A 507 28.95 16.70 -47.09
N GLN A 508 29.53 16.47 -48.25
CA GLN A 508 29.00 15.71 -49.39
C GLN A 508 28.69 14.22 -49.11
N MET A 509 27.71 13.66 -49.84
CA MET A 509 27.91 12.54 -50.79
C MET A 509 26.69 12.40 -51.74
N SER A 510 26.99 12.00 -52.98
CA SER A 510 26.16 12.01 -54.20
C SER A 510 25.33 10.71 -54.41
N PRO A 511 24.46 10.65 -55.45
CA PRO A 511 23.23 9.86 -55.46
C PRO A 511 23.29 8.54 -56.26
N GLY A 512 22.38 7.61 -55.93
CA GLY A 512 22.06 6.44 -56.73
C GLY A 512 20.62 6.51 -57.26
N GLN A 513 20.49 6.61 -58.58
CA GLN A 513 19.26 6.52 -59.36
C GLN A 513 18.67 5.10 -59.34
N MET A 514 17.35 4.98 -59.42
CA MET A 514 16.68 4.13 -60.43
C MET A 514 15.17 4.45 -60.52
N SER A 515 14.68 4.39 -61.77
CA SER A 515 13.42 4.90 -62.31
C SER A 515 12.29 3.85 -62.34
N PRO A 516 11.06 4.21 -62.77
CA PRO A 516 9.80 3.49 -62.51
C PRO A 516 9.28 2.63 -63.68
N GLY A 517 8.32 1.74 -63.39
CA GLY A 517 7.41 1.09 -64.36
C GLY A 517 6.06 0.78 -63.69
N GLN A 518 4.98 1.49 -64.04
CA GLN A 518 3.90 1.13 -65.00
C GLN A 518 3.03 -0.08 -64.59
N MET A 519 1.77 0.17 -64.16
CA MET A 519 0.48 -0.02 -64.90
C MET A 519 0.14 -1.50 -65.19
N SER A 520 -1.09 -2.05 -65.08
CA SER A 520 -2.46 -1.64 -64.73
C SER A 520 -3.26 -2.98 -64.57
N PRO A 521 -4.59 -3.13 -64.81
CA PRO A 521 -5.61 -3.21 -63.76
C PRO A 521 -6.54 -4.46 -63.82
N GLY A 522 -7.40 -4.62 -62.80
CA GLY A 522 -8.76 -5.14 -62.99
C GLY A 522 -9.13 -6.47 -62.31
N GLY A 523 -10.29 -6.49 -61.64
CA GLY A 523 -11.02 -7.71 -61.28
C GLY A 523 -11.89 -7.58 -60.01
N PRO A 524 -13.22 -7.83 -60.07
CA PRO A 524 -14.17 -7.46 -59.02
C PRO A 524 -14.28 -8.51 -57.89
N MET A 525 -14.46 -8.06 -56.65
CA MET A 525 -14.81 -8.92 -55.51
C MET A 525 -16.33 -9.05 -55.36
N SER A 526 -16.82 -10.30 -55.38
CA SER A 526 -18.16 -10.69 -54.93
C SER A 526 -18.29 -10.69 -53.41
N PRO A 527 -19.48 -10.45 -52.84
CA PRO A 527 -19.72 -10.49 -51.41
C PRO A 527 -20.20 -11.88 -50.97
N GLY A 528 -19.65 -12.40 -49.86
CA GLY A 528 -20.12 -13.66 -49.29
C GLY A 528 -19.67 -13.87 -47.85
N GLY A 529 -20.56 -13.50 -46.91
CA GLY A 529 -20.71 -14.07 -45.55
C GLY A 529 -19.56 -13.91 -44.54
N PRO A 530 -19.88 -13.59 -43.28
CA PRO A 530 -20.00 -14.71 -42.36
C PRO A 530 -21.24 -14.67 -41.44
N MET A 531 -21.66 -15.88 -41.07
CA MET A 531 -22.72 -16.18 -40.13
C MET A 531 -22.45 -15.56 -38.75
N TYR A 532 -23.47 -14.90 -38.20
CA TYR A 532 -23.56 -14.61 -36.77
C TYR A 532 -23.84 -15.91 -36.01
N GLY A 533 -22.88 -16.34 -35.19
CA GLY A 533 -23.11 -17.31 -34.13
C GLY A 533 -23.82 -16.65 -32.95
N GLN A 534 -24.98 -17.21 -32.57
CA GLN A 534 -25.64 -16.90 -31.30
C GLN A 534 -24.75 -17.29 -30.11
N PRO A 535 -24.68 -16.48 -29.03
CA PRO A 535 -24.15 -16.95 -27.77
C PRO A 535 -25.19 -17.82 -27.03
N GLN A 536 -24.77 -19.04 -26.70
CA GLN A 536 -25.53 -19.97 -25.86
C GLN A 536 -25.62 -19.46 -24.42
N HIS A 537 -26.85 -19.45 -23.91
CA HIS A 537 -27.16 -19.35 -22.48
C HIS A 537 -26.48 -20.47 -21.70
N TRP A 538 -25.62 -20.13 -20.75
CA TRP A 538 -25.28 -21.00 -19.64
C TRP A 538 -26.16 -20.63 -18.46
N GLY A 539 -27.14 -21.48 -18.18
CA GLY A 539 -27.83 -21.51 -16.90
C GLY A 539 -26.96 -22.24 -15.89
N MET A 540 -26.80 -21.66 -14.69
CA MET A 540 -26.39 -22.39 -13.51
C MET A 540 -27.51 -22.31 -12.48
N GLN A 541 -27.84 -23.50 -11.97
CA GLN A 541 -28.67 -23.74 -10.78
C GLN A 541 -27.92 -23.37 -9.51
#